data_AF-A0A1Y4KYD0-F1
#
_entry.id   AF-A0A1Y4KYD0-F1
#
_cell.length_a   1.000
_cell.length_b   1.000
_cell.length_c   1.000
_cell.angle_alpha   90.00
_cell.angle_beta   90.00
_cell.angle_gamma   90.00
#
_symmetry.space_group_name_H-M   'P 1'
#
loop_
_entity.id
_entity.type
_entity.pdbx_description
1 polymer ?
#
loop_
_entity_poly.entity_id
_entity_poly.type
_entity_poly.pdbx_seq_one_letter_code
_entity_poly.pdbx_strand_id
1 'polypeptide(L)'
;MKINGESVSKEEYVQTMKEKQYDVTVYFKQNYDAQVDKKFWETSFDGEVPYKKLADETLEELKYRHAIFDIAEEKGYIDDADFVSLKRQMEEENQEREEKKERGEPVYGLSEYTMDLYLEYEISSIKEQYCNDEGNEDMEISTEELQDYYNSREWLVGEDGKKAEFEEIRSVLEKDIREMRYEEMVKKAAGDSSVDVKKDSLYTFTLKNIKK
;
A
#
# COMPACT_ATOMS: atom_id res chain seq x y z
N MET A 1 -11.96 14.68 -3.73
CA MET A 1 -10.71 15.48 -3.75
C MET A 1 -9.98 15.15 -5.03
N LYS A 2 -8.81 15.74 -5.29
CA LYS A 2 -7.96 15.26 -6.36
C LYS A 2 -6.52 15.00 -5.90
N ILE A 3 -5.91 13.97 -6.48
CA ILE A 3 -4.49 13.65 -6.37
C ILE A 3 -3.96 13.62 -7.81
N ASN A 4 -2.89 14.36 -8.11
CA ASN A 4 -2.32 14.46 -9.46
C ASN A 4 -3.32 14.88 -10.56
N GLY A 5 -4.40 15.58 -10.17
CA GLY A 5 -5.47 16.01 -11.06
C GLY A 5 -6.62 15.00 -11.21
N GLU A 6 -6.41 13.76 -10.76
CA GLU A 6 -7.37 12.65 -10.78
C GLU A 6 -8.36 12.72 -9.64
N SER A 7 -9.58 12.24 -9.85
CA SER A 7 -10.64 12.38 -8.85
C SER A 7 -10.68 11.18 -7.91
N VAL A 8 -10.37 11.43 -6.63
CA VAL A 8 -10.59 10.45 -5.56
C VAL A 8 -12.06 10.46 -5.17
N SER A 9 -12.69 9.29 -5.28
CA SER A 9 -14.11 9.13 -4.98
C SER A 9 -14.39 9.17 -3.46
N LYS A 10 -15.64 9.40 -3.08
CA LYS A 10 -16.02 9.31 -1.65
C LYS A 10 -15.92 7.88 -1.12
N GLU A 11 -16.18 6.89 -1.97
CA GLU A 11 -16.16 5.48 -1.61
C GLU A 11 -14.72 5.04 -1.30
N GLU A 12 -13.82 5.30 -2.24
CA GLU A 12 -12.37 5.10 -2.11
C GLU A 12 -11.84 5.74 -0.82
N TYR A 13 -12.14 7.03 -0.60
CA TYR A 13 -11.72 7.70 0.63
C TYR A 13 -12.22 6.99 1.90
N VAL A 14 -13.50 6.63 1.94
CA VAL A 14 -14.10 6.00 3.11
C VAL A 14 -13.58 4.59 3.33
N GLN A 15 -13.24 3.87 2.25
CA GLN A 15 -12.60 2.56 2.33
C GLN A 15 -11.20 2.70 2.95
N THR A 16 -10.33 3.50 2.35
CA THR A 16 -8.96 3.75 2.86
C THR A 16 -8.98 4.29 4.29
N MET A 17 -9.93 5.17 4.60
CA MET A 17 -10.12 5.69 5.96
C MET A 17 -10.42 4.58 6.97
N LYS A 18 -11.24 3.58 6.63
CA LYS A 18 -11.56 2.48 7.54
C LYS A 18 -10.34 1.61 7.82
N GLU A 19 -9.52 1.34 6.81
CA GLU A 19 -8.28 0.58 6.94
C GLU A 19 -7.33 1.25 7.95
N LYS A 20 -7.19 2.58 7.88
CA LYS A 20 -6.30 3.35 8.79
C LYS A 20 -6.85 3.56 10.21
N GLN A 21 -8.10 3.19 10.51
CA GLN A 21 -8.66 3.41 11.85
C GLN A 21 -7.90 2.64 12.94
N TYR A 22 -7.51 1.40 12.66
CA TYR A 22 -6.79 0.58 13.63
C TYR A 22 -5.41 1.18 13.93
N ASP A 23 -4.65 1.54 12.89
CA ASP A 23 -3.31 2.11 13.02
C ASP A 23 -3.31 3.40 13.84
N VAL A 24 -4.26 4.30 13.57
CA VAL A 24 -4.42 5.55 14.33
C VAL A 24 -4.80 5.25 15.78
N THR A 25 -5.67 4.28 16.02
CA THR A 25 -6.05 3.87 17.38
C THR A 25 -4.84 3.35 18.15
N VAL A 26 -4.03 2.49 17.53
CA VAL A 26 -2.78 1.96 18.10
C VAL A 26 -1.79 3.09 18.37
N TYR A 27 -1.62 4.02 17.43
CA TYR A 27 -0.76 5.19 17.59
C TYR A 27 -1.11 6.00 18.85
N PHE A 28 -2.39 6.34 19.05
CA PHE A 28 -2.79 7.12 20.23
C PHE A 28 -2.69 6.33 21.53
N LYS A 29 -2.94 5.02 21.49
CA LYS A 29 -2.75 4.15 22.65
C LYS A 29 -1.28 4.06 23.06
N GLN A 30 -0.37 3.92 22.11
CA GLN A 30 1.07 3.77 22.38
C GLN A 30 1.72 5.09 22.83
N ASN A 31 1.33 6.22 22.23
CA ASN A 31 1.97 7.52 22.51
C ASN A 31 1.32 8.30 23.65
N TYR A 32 0.03 8.05 23.96
CA TYR A 32 -0.71 8.83 24.96
C TYR A 32 -1.49 8.00 25.98
N ASP A 33 -1.39 6.66 25.95
CA ASP A 33 -2.21 5.74 26.76
C ASP A 33 -3.73 6.01 26.61
N ALA A 34 -4.12 6.44 25.40
CA ALA A 34 -5.49 6.85 25.10
C ALA A 34 -6.49 5.70 25.26
N GLN A 35 -7.64 6.00 25.86
CA GLN A 35 -8.77 5.07 25.94
C GLN A 35 -9.65 5.20 24.69
N VAL A 36 -9.95 4.07 24.05
CA VAL A 36 -10.72 4.02 22.80
C VAL A 36 -12.22 3.94 23.13
N ASP A 37 -12.79 5.06 23.55
CA ASP A 37 -14.21 5.21 23.87
C ASP A 37 -14.96 6.07 22.83
N LYS A 38 -16.23 6.40 23.09
CA LYS A 38 -17.06 7.20 22.17
C LYS A 38 -16.55 8.62 21.92
N LYS A 39 -15.72 9.17 22.82
CA LYS A 39 -15.14 10.51 22.72
C LYS A 39 -13.72 10.49 22.16
N PHE A 40 -13.09 9.31 22.08
CA PHE A 40 -11.73 9.12 21.58
C PHE A 40 -11.43 9.99 20.35
N TRP A 41 -12.23 9.83 19.30
CA TRP A 41 -11.98 10.48 18.01
C TRP A 41 -11.89 12.01 18.09
N GLU A 42 -12.60 12.64 19.02
CA GLU A 42 -12.72 14.09 19.20
C GLU A 42 -11.86 14.63 20.35
N THR A 43 -11.22 13.75 21.14
CA THR A 43 -10.40 14.14 22.29
C THR A 43 -9.03 14.62 21.81
N SER A 44 -8.57 15.74 22.37
CA SER A 44 -7.23 16.27 22.10
C SER A 44 -6.21 15.60 23.04
N PHE A 45 -5.12 15.10 22.46
CA PHE A 45 -3.97 14.54 23.17
C PHE A 45 -2.75 15.35 22.75
N ASP A 46 -2.28 16.22 23.66
CA ASP A 46 -1.16 17.15 23.39
C ASP A 46 -1.29 17.97 22.09
N GLY A 47 -2.52 18.35 21.73
CA GLY A 47 -2.82 19.12 20.52
C GLY A 47 -3.14 18.28 19.28
N GLU A 48 -2.90 16.96 19.31
CA GLU A 48 -3.34 16.04 18.27
C GLU A 48 -4.77 15.56 18.53
N VAL A 49 -5.55 15.39 17.46
CA VAL A 49 -6.94 14.91 17.55
C VAL A 49 -7.09 13.70 16.63
N PRO A 50 -7.54 12.52 17.11
CA PRO A 50 -7.48 11.30 16.32
C PRO A 50 -8.23 11.34 15.00
N TYR A 51 -9.39 12.02 14.90
CA TYR A 51 -10.10 12.11 13.61
C TYR A 51 -9.32 12.94 12.58
N LYS A 52 -8.49 13.92 13.02
CA LYS A 52 -7.64 14.71 12.13
C LYS A 52 -6.43 13.89 11.68
N LYS A 53 -5.79 13.18 12.62
CA LYS A 53 -4.72 12.23 12.29
C LYS A 53 -5.22 11.19 11.29
N LEU A 54 -6.39 10.60 11.53
CA LEU A 54 -7.01 9.66 10.59
C LEU A 54 -7.20 10.26 9.20
N ALA A 55 -7.66 11.51 9.11
CA ALA A 55 -7.83 12.17 7.84
C ALA A 55 -6.50 12.39 7.09
N ASP A 56 -5.44 12.75 7.83
CA ASP A 56 -4.09 12.94 7.29
C ASP A 56 -3.47 11.59 6.87
N GLU A 57 -3.56 10.54 7.69
CA GLU A 57 -3.09 9.18 7.33
C GLU A 57 -3.85 8.58 6.15
N THR A 58 -5.17 8.86 6.04
CA THR A 58 -5.96 8.44 4.88
C THR A 58 -5.45 9.10 3.61
N LEU A 59 -5.11 10.40 3.68
CA LEU A 59 -4.59 11.13 2.53
C LEU A 59 -3.20 10.61 2.11
N GLU A 60 -2.32 10.32 3.08
CA GLU A 60 -1.00 9.76 2.78
C GLU A 60 -1.09 8.37 2.15
N GLU A 61 -1.99 7.52 2.62
CA GLU A 61 -2.24 6.20 2.00
C GLU A 61 -2.79 6.33 0.58
N LEU A 62 -3.71 7.27 0.34
CA LEU A 62 -4.22 7.53 -1.01
C LEU A 62 -3.11 8.01 -1.95
N LYS A 63 -2.26 8.93 -1.49
CA LYS A 63 -1.10 9.39 -2.28
C LYS A 63 -0.14 8.24 -2.60
N TYR A 64 0.10 7.35 -1.64
CA TYR A 64 0.94 6.17 -1.84
C TYR A 64 0.35 5.22 -2.89
N ARG A 65 -0.94 4.89 -2.80
CA ARG A 65 -1.61 4.03 -3.78
C ARG A 65 -1.66 4.65 -5.17
N HIS A 66 -2.04 5.92 -5.26
CA HIS A 66 -2.06 6.65 -6.54
C HIS A 66 -0.68 6.65 -7.18
N ALA A 67 0.39 6.90 -6.41
CA ALA A 67 1.76 6.82 -6.93
C ALA A 67 2.10 5.42 -7.50
N ILE A 68 1.66 4.33 -6.86
CA ILE A 68 1.88 2.98 -7.37
C ILE A 68 1.17 2.77 -8.70
N PHE A 69 -0.12 3.13 -8.78
CA PHE A 69 -0.92 2.93 -9.99
C PHE A 69 -0.47 3.85 -11.13
N ASP A 70 -0.15 5.12 -10.85
CA ASP A 70 0.40 6.07 -11.84
C ASP A 70 1.70 5.51 -12.45
N ILE A 71 2.62 4.98 -11.63
CA ILE A 71 3.87 4.37 -12.09
C ILE A 71 3.60 3.11 -12.92
N ALA A 72 2.66 2.27 -12.48
CA ALA A 72 2.29 1.06 -13.19
C ALA A 72 1.69 1.35 -14.58
N GLU A 73 0.84 2.37 -14.67
CA GLU A 73 0.27 2.83 -15.94
C GLU A 73 1.35 3.43 -16.85
N GLU A 74 2.25 4.28 -16.32
CA GLU A 74 3.37 4.85 -17.09
C GLU A 74 4.28 3.77 -17.68
N LYS A 75 4.52 2.68 -16.93
CA LYS A 75 5.31 1.53 -17.37
C LYS A 75 4.52 0.54 -18.24
N GLY A 76 3.20 0.72 -18.37
CA GLY A 76 2.33 -0.13 -19.19
C GLY A 76 2.03 -1.50 -18.56
N TYR A 77 2.07 -1.61 -17.23
CA TYR A 77 1.68 -2.84 -16.51
C TYR A 77 0.18 -2.97 -16.33
N ILE A 78 -0.52 -1.84 -16.32
CA ILE A 78 -1.97 -1.75 -16.25
C ILE A 78 -2.46 -0.76 -17.31
N ASP A 79 -3.70 -0.96 -17.76
CA ASP A 79 -4.34 -0.09 -18.74
C ASP A 79 -5.03 1.13 -18.10
N ASP A 80 -5.55 0.98 -16.88
CA ASP A 80 -6.30 2.01 -16.16
C ASP A 80 -5.95 2.00 -14.66
N ALA A 81 -5.55 3.15 -14.12
CA ALA A 81 -5.20 3.35 -12.70
C ALA A 81 -6.40 3.70 -11.79
N ASP A 82 -7.59 3.94 -12.35
CA ASP A 82 -8.69 4.52 -11.60
C ASP A 82 -9.46 3.51 -10.73
N PHE A 83 -9.99 4.00 -9.60
CA PHE A 83 -10.70 3.18 -8.61
C PHE A 83 -11.94 2.46 -9.18
N VAL A 84 -12.63 3.03 -10.17
CA VAL A 84 -13.81 2.38 -10.78
C VAL A 84 -13.37 1.20 -11.65
N SER A 85 -12.28 1.36 -12.41
CA SER A 85 -11.70 0.30 -13.21
C SER A 85 -11.20 -0.85 -12.33
N LEU A 86 -10.47 -0.56 -11.24
CA LEU A 86 -10.03 -1.58 -10.28
C LEU A 86 -11.20 -2.37 -9.68
N LYS A 87 -12.27 -1.66 -9.30
CA LYS A 87 -13.47 -2.31 -8.74
C LYS A 87 -14.17 -3.20 -9.78
N ARG A 88 -14.28 -2.75 -11.02
CA ARG A 88 -14.86 -3.53 -12.12
C ARG A 88 -14.04 -4.81 -12.36
N GLN A 89 -12.71 -4.69 -12.42
CA GLN A 89 -11.82 -5.84 -12.60
C GLN A 89 -11.98 -6.85 -11.46
N MET A 90 -12.06 -6.39 -10.21
CA MET A 90 -12.34 -7.25 -9.06
C MET A 90 -13.70 -7.98 -9.19
N GLU A 91 -14.75 -7.26 -9.60
CA GLU A 91 -16.09 -7.85 -9.77
C GLU A 91 -16.11 -8.92 -10.88
N GLU A 92 -15.42 -8.68 -12.00
CA GLU A 92 -15.23 -9.64 -13.09
C GLU A 92 -14.45 -10.89 -12.61
N GLU A 93 -13.36 -10.68 -11.89
CA GLU A 93 -12.49 -11.71 -11.32
C GLU A 93 -13.23 -12.58 -10.26
N ASN A 94 -14.14 -11.97 -9.49
CA ASN A 94 -15.04 -12.67 -8.58
C ASN A 94 -16.11 -13.48 -9.31
N GLN A 95 -16.70 -12.92 -10.37
CA GLN A 95 -17.68 -13.63 -11.20
C GLN A 95 -17.05 -14.87 -11.85
N GLU A 96 -15.85 -14.76 -12.42
CA GLU A 96 -15.16 -15.91 -13.01
C GLU A 96 -14.90 -17.03 -12.00
N ARG A 97 -14.55 -16.67 -10.75
CA ARG A 97 -14.40 -17.65 -9.66
C ARG A 97 -15.71 -18.33 -9.32
N GLU A 98 -16.81 -17.59 -9.26
CA GLU A 98 -18.13 -18.15 -9.00
C GLU A 98 -18.51 -19.15 -10.09
N GLU A 99 -18.35 -18.79 -11.36
CA GLU A 99 -18.64 -19.69 -12.47
C GLU A 99 -17.75 -20.95 -12.48
N LYS A 100 -16.45 -20.83 -12.14
CA LYS A 100 -15.55 -21.98 -11.98
C LYS A 100 -16.04 -22.93 -10.88
N LYS A 101 -16.50 -22.40 -9.74
CA LYS A 101 -17.08 -23.20 -8.65
C LYS A 101 -18.35 -23.93 -9.10
N GLU A 102 -19.24 -23.26 -9.83
CA GLU A 102 -20.46 -23.86 -10.36
C GLU A 102 -20.17 -25.02 -11.33
N ARG A 103 -19.10 -24.90 -12.12
CA ARG A 103 -18.62 -25.96 -13.03
C ARG A 103 -17.83 -27.08 -12.34
N GLY A 104 -17.55 -26.96 -11.04
CA GLY A 104 -16.72 -27.91 -10.29
C GLY A 104 -15.22 -27.85 -10.66
N GLU A 105 -14.79 -26.75 -11.27
CA GLU A 105 -13.37 -26.47 -11.56
C GLU A 105 -12.66 -25.99 -10.28
N PRO A 106 -11.37 -26.32 -10.09
CA PRO A 106 -10.63 -25.85 -8.92
C PRO A 106 -10.46 -24.33 -8.96
N VAL A 107 -10.84 -23.66 -7.86
CA VAL A 107 -10.46 -22.27 -7.58
C VAL A 107 -9.30 -22.28 -6.59
N TYR A 108 -8.17 -21.71 -7.01
CA TYR A 108 -6.99 -21.56 -6.17
C TYR A 108 -7.03 -20.19 -5.46
N GLY A 109 -6.62 -20.16 -4.19
CA GLY A 109 -6.61 -18.93 -3.40
C GLY A 109 -7.98 -18.57 -2.85
N LEU A 110 -8.25 -17.26 -2.74
CA LEU A 110 -9.51 -16.75 -2.21
C LEU A 110 -10.68 -17.11 -3.13
N SER A 111 -11.78 -17.46 -2.49
CA SER A 111 -13.00 -17.84 -3.20
C SER A 111 -13.71 -16.61 -3.78
N GLU A 112 -13.51 -15.45 -3.17
CA GLU A 112 -14.03 -14.14 -3.55
C GLU A 112 -13.11 -13.10 -2.89
N TYR A 113 -12.79 -12.03 -3.61
CA TYR A 113 -12.05 -10.88 -3.09
C TYR A 113 -12.99 -9.82 -2.54
N THR A 114 -12.59 -9.25 -1.40
CA THR A 114 -13.03 -7.91 -1.01
C THR A 114 -12.14 -6.87 -1.69
N MET A 115 -12.59 -5.62 -1.77
CA MET A 115 -11.80 -4.55 -2.38
C MET A 115 -10.44 -4.36 -1.69
N ASP A 116 -10.40 -4.48 -0.35
CA ASP A 116 -9.14 -4.37 0.42
C ASP A 116 -8.14 -5.47 0.00
N LEU A 117 -8.61 -6.72 -0.09
CA LEU A 117 -7.77 -7.87 -0.48
C LEU A 117 -7.37 -7.82 -1.96
N TYR A 118 -8.23 -7.29 -2.82
CA TYR A 118 -7.91 -7.09 -4.23
C TYR A 118 -6.85 -6.01 -4.42
N LEU A 119 -6.95 -4.88 -3.70
CA LEU A 119 -5.93 -3.83 -3.74
C LEU A 119 -4.57 -4.33 -3.23
N GLU A 120 -4.54 -5.10 -2.13
CA GLU A 120 -3.31 -5.72 -1.63
C GLU A 120 -2.68 -6.65 -2.67
N TYR A 121 -3.50 -7.45 -3.35
CA TYR A 121 -3.05 -8.34 -4.43
C TYR A 121 -2.47 -7.56 -5.61
N GLU A 122 -3.20 -6.55 -6.12
CA GLU A 122 -2.77 -5.73 -7.25
C GLU A 122 -1.47 -4.97 -6.94
N ILE A 123 -1.39 -4.33 -5.77
CA ILE A 123 -0.18 -3.62 -5.33
C ILE A 123 1.02 -4.58 -5.23
N SER A 124 0.82 -5.77 -4.66
CA SER A 124 1.87 -6.78 -4.59
C SER A 124 2.31 -7.26 -5.98
N SER A 125 1.36 -7.47 -6.89
CA SER A 125 1.60 -7.89 -8.26
C SER A 125 2.40 -6.84 -9.03
N ILE A 126 1.98 -5.57 -8.96
CA ILE A 126 2.68 -4.44 -9.59
C ILE A 126 4.11 -4.33 -9.06
N LYS A 127 4.30 -4.42 -7.74
CA LYS A 127 5.64 -4.39 -7.14
C LYS A 127 6.51 -5.53 -7.65
N GLU A 128 5.98 -6.76 -7.68
CA GLU A 128 6.71 -7.93 -8.17
C GLU A 128 7.06 -7.79 -9.65
N GLN A 129 6.14 -7.32 -10.48
CA GLN A 129 6.36 -7.09 -11.90
C GLN A 129 7.43 -6.01 -12.11
N TYR A 130 7.30 -4.86 -11.46
CA TYR A 130 8.27 -3.76 -11.58
C TYR A 130 9.68 -4.20 -11.17
N CYS A 131 9.81 -4.87 -10.01
CA CYS A 131 11.12 -5.28 -9.49
C CYS A 131 11.81 -6.35 -10.34
N ASN A 132 11.05 -7.16 -11.08
CA ASN A 132 11.60 -8.24 -11.91
C ASN A 132 11.69 -7.91 -13.40
N ASP A 133 11.21 -6.74 -13.82
CA ASP A 133 11.30 -6.30 -15.21
C ASP A 133 12.72 -5.80 -15.55
N GLU A 134 13.40 -6.51 -16.45
CA GLU A 134 14.74 -6.16 -16.93
C GLU A 134 14.76 -4.84 -17.72
N GLY A 135 13.61 -4.33 -18.15
CA GLY A 135 13.46 -3.02 -18.79
C GLY A 135 13.53 -1.83 -17.82
N ASN A 136 13.44 -2.06 -16.52
CA ASN A 136 13.58 -1.01 -15.50
C ASN A 136 15.05 -0.84 -15.12
N GLU A 137 15.74 0.10 -15.79
CA GLU A 137 17.16 0.39 -15.55
C GLU A 137 17.46 0.76 -14.08
N ASP A 138 16.50 1.35 -13.37
CA ASP A 138 16.58 1.65 -11.94
C ASP A 138 16.61 0.40 -11.03
N MET A 139 16.34 -0.80 -11.57
CA MET A 139 16.42 -2.09 -10.90
C MET A 139 17.69 -2.89 -11.23
N GLU A 140 18.58 -2.35 -12.08
CA GLU A 140 19.88 -2.95 -12.36
C GLU A 140 20.80 -2.86 -11.14
N ILE A 141 21.44 -3.99 -10.79
CA ILE A 141 22.33 -4.09 -9.65
C ILE A 141 23.69 -4.58 -10.14
N SER A 142 24.73 -3.81 -9.83
CA SER A 142 26.10 -4.24 -10.14
C SER A 142 26.59 -5.27 -9.13
N THR A 143 27.55 -6.11 -9.53
CA THR A 143 28.20 -7.06 -8.60
C THR A 143 28.86 -6.33 -7.41
N GLU A 144 29.45 -5.16 -7.65
CA GLU A 144 30.09 -4.36 -6.58
C GLU A 144 29.07 -3.89 -5.56
N GLU A 145 27.96 -3.32 -6.02
CA GLU A 145 26.87 -2.89 -5.14
C GLU A 145 26.30 -4.06 -4.33
N LEU A 146 26.08 -5.21 -4.97
CA LEU A 146 25.56 -6.39 -4.30
C LEU A 146 26.53 -6.89 -3.20
N GLN A 147 27.84 -6.82 -3.47
CA GLN A 147 28.87 -7.17 -2.51
C GLN A 147 28.93 -6.18 -1.35
N ASP A 148 28.82 -4.87 -1.62
CA ASP A 148 28.79 -3.82 -0.61
C ASP A 148 27.55 -3.97 0.28
N TYR A 149 26.39 -4.27 -0.32
CA TYR A 149 25.16 -4.50 0.44
C TYR A 149 25.27 -5.74 1.33
N TYR A 150 25.83 -6.84 0.82
CA TYR A 150 26.13 -8.01 1.63
C TYR A 150 27.06 -7.69 2.81
N ASN A 151 28.10 -6.88 2.58
CA ASN A 151 29.07 -6.51 3.61
C ASN A 151 28.57 -5.45 4.60
N SER A 152 27.47 -4.75 4.28
CA SER A 152 26.92 -3.68 5.12
C SER A 152 26.29 -4.18 6.43
N ARG A 153 25.87 -5.46 6.47
CA ARG A 153 25.23 -6.08 7.63
C ARG A 153 25.47 -7.58 7.68
N GLU A 154 25.20 -8.19 8.82
CA GLU A 154 25.25 -9.64 8.93
C GLU A 154 23.97 -10.29 8.41
N TRP A 155 24.12 -11.29 7.56
CA TRP A 155 23.03 -12.05 6.98
C TRP A 155 22.99 -13.44 7.62
N LEU A 156 21.86 -13.80 8.22
CA LEU A 156 21.70 -15.06 8.95
C LEU A 156 20.69 -15.97 8.24
N VAL A 157 20.99 -17.26 8.20
CA VAL A 157 20.14 -18.32 7.62
C VAL A 157 19.97 -19.47 8.62
N GLY A 158 18.82 -20.14 8.50
CA GLY A 158 18.46 -21.27 9.36
C GLY A 158 18.00 -20.86 10.77
N GLU A 159 17.34 -21.79 11.46
CA GLU A 159 16.87 -21.58 12.84
C GLU A 159 18.02 -21.36 13.84
N ASP A 160 19.22 -21.84 13.50
CA ASP A 160 20.44 -21.70 14.32
C ASP A 160 21.20 -20.38 14.06
N GLY A 161 20.72 -19.54 13.14
CA GLY A 161 21.26 -18.20 12.90
C GLY A 161 22.70 -18.21 12.40
N LYS A 162 23.02 -19.10 11.46
CA LYS A 162 24.36 -19.14 10.84
C LYS A 162 24.52 -18.00 9.86
N LYS A 163 25.75 -17.46 9.75
CA LYS A 163 26.07 -16.51 8.70
C LYS A 163 25.86 -17.15 7.32
N ALA A 164 25.09 -16.47 6.48
CA ALA A 164 24.83 -16.86 5.11
C ALA A 164 26.06 -16.61 4.23
N GLU A 165 26.34 -17.53 3.32
CA GLU A 165 27.35 -17.31 2.29
C GLU A 165 26.78 -16.44 1.16
N PHE A 166 27.60 -15.53 0.62
CA PHE A 166 27.17 -14.55 -0.39
C PHE A 166 26.40 -15.20 -1.55
N GLU A 167 26.92 -16.30 -2.08
CA GLU A 167 26.34 -16.94 -3.26
C GLU A 167 25.06 -17.73 -2.95
N GLU A 168 24.82 -18.11 -1.69
CA GLU A 168 23.59 -18.77 -1.27
C GLU A 168 22.41 -17.79 -1.18
N ILE A 169 22.69 -16.52 -0.86
CA ILE A 169 21.66 -15.49 -0.67
C ILE A 169 21.67 -14.42 -1.76
N ARG A 170 22.47 -14.58 -2.81
CA ARG A 170 22.61 -13.60 -3.89
C ARG A 170 21.26 -13.10 -4.43
N SER A 171 20.34 -14.02 -4.72
CA SER A 171 18.99 -13.68 -5.21
C SER A 171 18.12 -12.97 -4.17
N VAL A 172 18.32 -13.27 -2.88
CA VAL A 172 17.66 -12.58 -1.77
C VAL A 172 18.19 -11.15 -1.65
N LEU A 173 19.49 -10.95 -1.79
CA LEU A 173 20.12 -9.63 -1.80
C LEU A 173 19.61 -8.78 -2.98
N GLU A 174 19.59 -9.35 -4.18
CA GLU A 174 19.10 -8.67 -5.39
C GLU A 174 17.64 -8.26 -5.22
N LYS A 175 16.80 -9.17 -4.71
CA LYS A 175 15.39 -8.89 -4.41
C LYS A 175 15.24 -7.76 -3.39
N ASP A 176 15.95 -7.80 -2.27
CA ASP A 176 15.83 -6.81 -1.20
C ASP A 176 16.26 -5.41 -1.67
N ILE A 177 17.35 -5.31 -2.46
CA ILE A 177 17.77 -4.02 -3.06
C ILE A 177 16.69 -3.47 -4.00
N ARG A 178 16.15 -4.30 -4.90
CA ARG A 178 15.08 -3.88 -5.83
C ARG A 178 13.83 -3.41 -5.10
N GLU A 179 13.40 -4.17 -4.08
CA GLU A 179 12.23 -3.80 -3.30
C GLU A 179 12.44 -2.51 -2.51
N MET A 180 13.63 -2.27 -1.95
CA MET A 180 13.96 -1.00 -1.30
C MET A 180 13.92 0.17 -2.28
N ARG A 181 14.53 0.03 -3.46
CA ARG A 181 14.54 1.08 -4.49
C ARG A 181 13.13 1.39 -5.00
N TYR A 182 12.33 0.35 -5.24
CA TYR A 182 10.93 0.51 -5.61
C TYR A 182 10.15 1.29 -4.55
N GLU A 183 10.31 0.91 -3.27
CA GLU A 183 9.63 1.57 -2.16
C GLU A 183 10.07 3.03 -2.00
N GLU A 184 11.36 3.33 -2.18
CA GLU A 184 11.88 4.71 -2.15
C GLU A 184 11.32 5.55 -3.30
N MET A 185 11.26 4.98 -4.51
CA MET A 185 10.68 5.63 -5.69
C MET A 185 9.20 5.97 -5.47
N VAL A 186 8.39 4.99 -5.02
CA VAL A 186 6.96 5.17 -4.74
C VAL A 186 6.76 6.23 -3.67
N LYS A 187 7.50 6.16 -2.55
CA LYS A 187 7.42 7.16 -1.48
C LYS A 187 7.75 8.56 -1.96
N LYS A 188 8.75 8.70 -2.84
CA LYS A 188 9.09 9.98 -3.44
C LYS A 188 7.96 10.50 -4.32
N ALA A 189 7.41 9.67 -5.20
CA ALA A 189 6.27 10.04 -6.05
C ALA A 189 5.02 10.41 -5.23
N ALA A 190 4.73 9.66 -4.16
CA ALA A 190 3.68 9.98 -3.22
C ALA A 190 3.96 11.32 -2.50
N GLY A 191 5.20 11.58 -2.09
CA GLY A 191 5.61 12.84 -1.47
C GLY A 191 5.44 14.06 -2.40
N ASP A 192 5.74 13.88 -3.68
CA ASP A 192 5.66 14.92 -4.71
C ASP A 192 4.24 15.11 -5.29
N SER A 193 3.28 14.27 -4.88
CA SER A 193 1.91 14.30 -5.40
C SER A 193 1.18 15.63 -5.10
N SER A 194 0.49 16.15 -6.11
CA SER A 194 -0.33 17.36 -5.97
C SER A 194 -1.72 17.02 -5.43
N VAL A 195 -2.18 17.74 -4.39
CA VAL A 195 -3.48 17.47 -3.76
C VAL A 195 -4.40 18.70 -3.81
N ASP A 196 -5.59 18.52 -4.40
CA ASP A 196 -6.67 19.51 -4.37
C ASP A 196 -7.76 19.07 -3.37
N VAL A 197 -7.64 19.55 -2.13
CA VAL A 197 -8.64 19.40 -1.08
C VAL A 197 -8.58 20.53 -0.07
N LYS A 198 -9.74 20.99 0.39
CA LYS A 198 -9.81 21.87 1.57
C LYS A 198 -9.67 21.03 2.84
N LYS A 199 -8.58 21.23 3.58
CA LYS A 199 -8.24 20.46 4.80
C LYS A 199 -9.38 20.40 5.82
N ASP A 200 -10.05 21.52 6.11
CA ASP A 200 -11.20 21.54 7.02
C ASP A 200 -12.41 20.72 6.53
N SER A 201 -12.61 20.68 5.21
CA SER A 201 -13.68 19.86 4.62
C SER A 201 -13.35 18.38 4.73
N LEU A 202 -12.08 18.01 4.54
CA LEU A 202 -11.59 16.65 4.69
C LEU A 202 -11.76 16.16 6.14
N TYR A 203 -11.33 16.97 7.09
CA TYR A 203 -11.48 16.73 8.53
C TYR A 203 -12.94 16.55 8.94
N THR A 204 -13.81 17.44 8.46
CA THR A 204 -15.26 17.34 8.72
C THR A 204 -15.87 16.09 8.10
N PHE A 205 -15.44 15.72 6.88
CA PHE A 205 -15.92 14.53 6.20
C PHE A 205 -15.50 13.26 6.93
N THR A 206 -14.24 13.17 7.35
CA THR A 206 -13.68 12.06 8.13
C THR A 206 -14.49 11.85 9.40
N LEU A 207 -14.64 12.90 10.22
CA LEU A 207 -15.37 12.82 11.48
C LEU A 207 -16.82 12.32 11.30
N LYS A 208 -17.48 12.71 10.21
CA LYS A 208 -18.85 12.28 9.89
C LYS A 208 -18.96 10.80 9.48
N ASN A 209 -17.89 10.20 8.95
CA ASN A 209 -17.90 8.83 8.43
C ASN A 209 -17.28 7.80 9.38
N ILE A 210 -16.74 8.24 10.53
CA ILE A 210 -16.33 7.34 11.61
C ILE A 210 -17.59 6.68 12.20
N LYS A 211 -17.62 5.35 12.26
CA LYS A 211 -18.66 4.62 13.00
C LYS A 211 -18.41 4.81 14.50
N LYS A 212 -19.38 5.40 15.20
CA LYS A 212 -19.35 5.61 16.66
C LYS A 212 -19.97 4.44 17.43
#